data_AF-A0AAJ2B1M8-F1
#
_entry.id   AF-A0AAJ2B1M8-F1
#
_cell.length_a   1.000
_cell.length_b   1.000
_cell.length_c   1.000
_cell.angle_alpha   90.00
_cell.angle_beta   90.00
_cell.angle_gamma   90.00
#
_symmetry.space_group_name_H-M   'P 1'
#
loop_
_entity.id
_entity.type
_entity.pdbx_description
1 polymer ?
#
loop_
_entity_poly.entity_id
_entity_poly.type
_entity_poly.pdbx_seq_one_letter_code
_entity_poly.pdbx_strand_id
1 'polypeptide(L)'
;MFGLYPAGPEWVRAFALGDCAAGDVQKALVDCAGFTIAIQHQPFGQHRGAVLAQFGQMLLLLATTPGTAEVAVTPTVQMQHLLWSYQQGYASQWSAAEIRSITGYSGWPELLTNARREFSRACDYVSSAMDGTLRVPERVAVATELNTSFPDDEDDAFYAEMAAVAASLAVGRGT
;
A
#
# COMPACT_ATOMS: atom_id res chain seq x y z
N MET A 1 -15.40 17.84 -9.22
CA MET A 1 -14.38 17.70 -10.28
C MET A 1 -12.99 17.72 -9.65
N PHE A 2 -12.15 16.76 -9.98
CA PHE A 2 -10.76 16.73 -9.53
C PHE A 2 -9.92 17.72 -10.37
N GLY A 3 -9.12 18.55 -9.71
CA GLY A 3 -8.39 19.65 -10.36
C GLY A 3 -7.21 19.19 -11.23
N LEU A 4 -6.51 20.14 -11.85
CA LEU A 4 -5.26 19.85 -12.57
C LEU A 4 -4.19 19.37 -11.59
N TYR A 5 -3.65 18.18 -11.86
CA TYR A 5 -2.62 17.50 -11.09
C TYR A 5 -1.25 17.72 -11.75
N PRO A 6 -0.21 18.11 -11.00
CA PRO A 6 1.10 18.42 -11.57
C PRO A 6 1.66 17.32 -12.48
N ALA A 7 1.52 16.05 -12.10
CA ALA A 7 2.08 14.92 -12.85
C ALA A 7 1.38 14.63 -14.19
N GLY A 8 0.27 15.32 -14.48
CA GLY A 8 -0.51 15.09 -15.70
C GLY A 8 -1.73 14.18 -15.51
N PRO A 9 -2.63 14.14 -16.51
CA PRO A 9 -3.90 13.43 -16.43
C PRO A 9 -3.76 11.90 -16.40
N GLU A 10 -2.63 11.34 -16.81
CA GLU A 10 -2.40 9.89 -16.80
C GLU A 10 -2.26 9.29 -15.39
N TRP A 11 -2.02 10.14 -14.39
CA TRP A 11 -1.88 9.77 -12.97
C TRP A 11 -3.15 9.98 -12.17
N VAL A 12 -4.29 10.07 -12.85
CA VAL A 12 -5.59 10.30 -12.23
C VAL A 12 -6.59 9.40 -12.90
N ARG A 13 -7.30 8.61 -12.09
CA ARG A 13 -8.46 7.85 -12.58
C ARG A 13 -9.65 8.14 -11.70
N ALA A 14 -10.68 8.73 -12.30
CA ALA A 14 -11.95 9.00 -11.64
C ALA A 14 -12.92 7.84 -11.86
N PHE A 15 -13.77 7.61 -10.86
CA PHE A 15 -14.82 6.62 -10.85
C PHE A 15 -16.10 7.26 -10.33
N ALA A 16 -17.20 7.08 -11.05
CA ALA A 16 -18.52 7.54 -10.62
C ALA A 16 -19.08 6.57 -9.59
N LEU A 17 -19.36 7.04 -8.37
CA LEU A 17 -19.86 6.19 -7.29
C LEU A 17 -21.22 5.55 -7.61
N GLY A 18 -22.04 6.19 -8.44
CA GLY A 18 -23.40 5.72 -8.72
C GLY A 18 -24.21 5.61 -7.44
N ASP A 19 -24.73 4.41 -7.16
CA ASP A 19 -25.48 4.10 -5.94
C ASP A 19 -24.59 3.69 -4.75
N CYS A 20 -23.27 3.54 -4.95
CA CYS A 20 -22.36 3.14 -3.89
C CYS A 20 -22.06 4.29 -2.93
N ALA A 21 -22.15 4.05 -1.62
CA ALA A 21 -21.68 5.02 -0.63
C ALA A 21 -20.14 5.01 -0.57
N ALA A 22 -19.52 6.19 -0.51
CA ALA A 22 -18.07 6.31 -0.41
C ALA A 22 -17.49 5.59 0.83
N GLY A 23 -18.25 5.53 1.93
CA GLY A 23 -17.87 4.80 3.14
C GLY A 23 -17.80 3.29 2.94
N ASP A 24 -18.70 2.72 2.13
CA ASP A 24 -18.70 1.27 1.84
C ASP A 24 -17.51 0.89 0.97
N VAL A 25 -17.20 1.72 -0.04
CA VAL A 25 -16.00 1.57 -0.88
C VAL A 25 -14.73 1.68 -0.02
N GLN A 26 -14.65 2.67 0.87
CA GLN A 26 -13.54 2.82 1.81
C GLN A 26 -13.35 1.55 2.66
N LYS A 27 -14.44 1.05 3.26
CA LYS A 27 -14.42 -0.12 4.11
C LYS A 27 -13.94 -1.36 3.37
N ALA A 28 -14.47 -1.62 2.18
CA ALA A 28 -14.06 -2.75 1.36
C ALA A 28 -12.57 -2.69 1.01
N LEU A 29 -12.05 -1.51 0.65
CA LEU A 29 -10.63 -1.35 0.31
C LEU A 29 -9.70 -1.54 1.51
N VAL A 30 -10.12 -1.08 2.69
CA VAL A 30 -9.35 -1.26 3.92
C VAL A 30 -9.35 -2.73 4.35
N ASP A 31 -10.52 -3.37 4.33
CA ASP A 31 -10.70 -4.75 4.79
C ASP A 31 -10.06 -5.77 3.82
N CYS A 32 -10.05 -5.49 2.51
CA CYS A 32 -9.68 -6.47 1.47
C CYS A 32 -8.46 -6.09 0.62
N ALA A 33 -8.06 -4.82 0.52
CA ALA A 33 -7.02 -4.38 -0.43
C ALA A 33 -5.81 -3.72 0.22
N GLY A 34 -5.73 -3.73 1.55
CA GLY A 34 -4.59 -3.16 2.29
C GLY A 34 -4.51 -1.64 2.23
N PHE A 35 -5.63 -0.97 1.92
CA PHE A 35 -5.72 0.48 2.07
C PHE A 35 -5.75 0.84 3.56
N THR A 36 -5.24 2.01 3.89
CA THR A 36 -5.37 2.59 5.22
C THR A 36 -6.41 3.71 5.20
N ILE A 37 -7.19 3.79 6.28
CA ILE A 37 -8.11 4.92 6.49
C ILE A 37 -7.27 6.19 6.63
N ALA A 38 -7.66 7.23 5.90
CA ALA A 38 -7.01 8.53 5.97
C ALA A 38 -7.92 9.57 6.62
N ILE A 39 -7.30 10.59 7.22
CA ILE A 39 -8.00 11.79 7.67
C ILE A 39 -8.51 12.51 6.42
N GLN A 40 -9.77 12.95 6.41
CA GLN A 40 -10.41 13.67 5.29
C GLN A 40 -9.89 15.11 5.12
N HIS A 41 -8.58 15.25 4.92
CA HIS A 41 -7.92 16.49 4.55
C HIS A 41 -7.88 16.64 3.01
N GLN A 42 -7.61 17.85 2.52
CA GLN A 42 -7.59 18.17 1.09
C GLN A 42 -6.18 18.55 0.65
N PRO A 43 -5.30 17.58 0.33
CA PRO A 43 -3.87 17.81 0.12
C PRO A 43 -3.59 18.64 -1.14
N PHE A 44 -4.53 18.67 -2.09
CA PHE A 44 -4.44 19.47 -3.32
C PHE A 44 -5.14 20.83 -3.20
N GLY A 45 -5.57 21.22 -1.99
CA GLY A 45 -6.31 22.45 -1.73
C GLY A 45 -7.83 22.28 -1.82
N GLN A 46 -8.53 23.37 -1.48
CA GLN A 46 -9.98 23.36 -1.34
C GLN A 46 -10.69 22.96 -2.63
N HIS A 47 -11.71 22.13 -2.51
CA HIS A 47 -12.54 21.59 -3.59
C HIS A 47 -11.82 20.62 -4.55
N ARG A 48 -10.60 20.19 -4.25
CA ARG A 48 -9.82 19.25 -5.08
C ARG A 48 -9.87 17.80 -4.60
N GLY A 49 -10.85 17.49 -3.79
CA GLY A 49 -11.08 16.16 -3.23
C GLY A 49 -10.45 16.01 -1.84
N ALA A 50 -11.17 15.29 -0.98
CA ALA A 50 -10.74 14.95 0.37
C ALA A 50 -10.23 13.51 0.40
N VAL A 51 -9.14 13.24 1.11
CA VAL A 51 -8.58 11.89 1.19
C VAL A 51 -9.55 10.97 1.94
N LEU A 52 -9.96 9.91 1.28
CA LEU A 52 -10.77 8.84 1.84
C LEU A 52 -9.86 7.72 2.38
N ALA A 53 -8.91 7.27 1.56
CA ALA A 53 -8.00 6.18 1.93
C ALA A 53 -6.66 6.31 1.21
N GLN A 54 -5.65 5.58 1.66
CA GLN A 54 -4.32 5.55 1.06
C GLN A 54 -3.84 4.13 0.83
N PHE A 55 -3.15 3.89 -0.29
CA PHE A 55 -2.50 2.63 -0.64
C PHE A 55 -1.08 2.93 -1.14
N GLY A 56 -0.06 2.64 -0.32
CA GLY A 56 1.32 3.02 -0.64
C GLY A 56 1.44 4.52 -0.91
N GLN A 57 1.92 4.89 -2.10
CA GLN A 57 2.04 6.27 -2.56
C GLN A 57 0.82 6.76 -3.37
N MET A 58 -0.31 6.06 -3.28
CA MET A 58 -1.58 6.39 -3.95
C MET A 58 -2.64 6.82 -2.94
N LEU A 59 -3.39 7.85 -3.29
CA LEU A 59 -4.51 8.40 -2.53
C LEU A 59 -5.81 8.08 -3.27
N LEU A 60 -6.82 7.68 -2.52
CA LEU A 60 -8.21 7.68 -2.95
C LEU A 60 -8.87 8.95 -2.43
N LEU A 61 -9.31 9.81 -3.33
CA LEU A 61 -9.95 11.09 -3.02
C LEU A 61 -11.45 11.00 -3.27
N LEU A 62 -12.25 11.53 -2.35
CA LEU A 62 -13.68 11.77 -2.55
C LEU A 62 -13.89 13.19 -3.10
N ALA A 63 -14.70 13.32 -4.14
CA ALA A 63 -15.04 14.63 -4.68
C ALA A 63 -15.76 15.49 -3.64
N THR A 64 -15.27 16.71 -3.44
CA THR A 64 -15.81 17.69 -2.48
C THR A 64 -16.66 18.78 -3.15
N THR A 65 -16.91 18.65 -4.45
CA THR A 65 -17.79 19.57 -5.19
C THR A 65 -19.25 19.19 -4.91
N PRO A 66 -20.15 20.13 -4.58
CA PRO A 66 -21.56 19.82 -4.41
C PRO A 66 -22.15 19.15 -5.66
N GLY A 67 -22.95 18.10 -5.47
CA GLY A 67 -23.62 17.38 -6.56
C GLY A 67 -22.75 16.39 -7.32
N THR A 68 -21.46 16.25 -7.00
CA THR A 68 -20.61 15.20 -7.60
C THR A 68 -20.42 14.04 -6.65
N ALA A 69 -20.83 12.84 -7.08
CA ALA A 69 -20.60 11.58 -6.38
C ALA A 69 -19.51 10.78 -7.12
N GLU A 70 -18.26 11.21 -6.96
CA GLU A 70 -17.11 10.61 -7.64
C GLU A 70 -15.96 10.40 -6.66
N VAL A 71 -15.17 9.36 -6.91
CA VAL A 71 -13.87 9.15 -6.27
C VAL A 71 -12.78 9.15 -7.32
N ALA A 72 -11.55 9.51 -6.94
CA ALA A 72 -10.40 9.39 -7.84
C ALA A 72 -9.18 8.82 -7.14
N VAL A 73 -8.45 7.99 -7.87
CA VAL A 73 -7.12 7.52 -7.48
C VAL A 73 -6.09 8.45 -8.07
N THR A 74 -5.14 8.91 -7.25
CA THR A 74 -4.02 9.74 -7.70
C THR A 74 -2.81 9.58 -6.76
N PRO A 75 -1.57 9.76 -7.22
CA PRO A 75 -0.41 9.73 -6.32
C PRO A 75 -0.46 10.82 -5.25
N THR A 76 0.29 10.64 -4.16
CA THR A 76 0.52 11.68 -3.14
C THR A 76 1.09 12.96 -3.76
N VAL A 77 0.91 14.11 -3.10
CA VAL A 77 1.42 15.41 -3.58
C VAL A 77 2.91 15.34 -3.89
N GLN A 78 3.68 14.73 -2.99
CA GLN A 78 5.13 14.60 -3.14
C GLN A 78 5.48 13.69 -4.34
N MET A 79 4.77 12.57 -4.51
CA MET A 79 4.97 11.69 -5.66
C MET A 79 4.62 12.42 -6.97
N GLN A 80 3.57 13.24 -6.99
CA GLN A 80 3.21 14.01 -8.17
C GLN A 80 4.28 15.04 -8.55
N HIS A 81 4.91 15.70 -7.58
CA HIS A 81 6.02 16.61 -7.86
C HIS A 81 7.22 15.88 -8.46
N LEU A 82 7.56 14.70 -7.95
CA LEU A 82 8.65 13.88 -8.50
C LEU A 82 8.36 13.41 -9.92
N LEU A 83 7.15 12.89 -10.17
CA LEU A 83 6.72 12.43 -11.50
C LEU A 83 6.72 13.59 -12.51
N TRP A 84 6.22 14.76 -12.11
CA TRP A 84 6.29 15.98 -12.91
C TRP A 84 7.74 16.39 -13.19
N SER A 85 8.60 16.44 -12.17
CA SER A 85 10.03 16.78 -12.35
C SER A 85 10.70 15.86 -13.35
N TYR A 86 10.42 14.56 -13.30
CA TYR A 86 10.96 13.60 -14.26
C TYR A 86 10.50 13.91 -15.70
N GLN A 87 9.20 14.13 -15.90
CA GLN A 87 8.62 14.44 -17.22
C GLN A 87 9.16 15.74 -17.82
N GLN A 88 9.45 16.74 -16.99
CA GLN A 88 9.98 18.03 -17.44
C GLN A 88 11.50 18.04 -17.63
N GLY A 89 12.18 16.90 -17.43
CA GLY A 89 13.63 16.80 -17.57
C GLY A 89 14.42 17.33 -16.36
N TYR A 90 13.76 17.57 -15.22
CA TYR A 90 14.37 18.00 -13.96
C TYR A 90 14.77 16.82 -13.05
N ALA A 91 14.89 15.61 -13.59
CA ALA A 91 15.25 14.42 -12.82
C ALA A 91 16.60 14.56 -12.10
N SER A 92 17.55 15.33 -12.65
CA SER A 92 18.87 15.57 -12.08
C SER A 92 18.86 16.47 -10.83
N GLN A 93 17.75 17.16 -10.54
CA GLN A 93 17.61 17.99 -9.33
C GLN A 93 17.36 17.15 -8.07
N TRP A 94 17.07 15.86 -8.23
CA TRP A 94 16.73 14.96 -7.14
C TRP A 94 17.80 13.88 -6.99
N SER A 95 18.43 13.83 -5.83
CA SER A 95 19.31 12.73 -5.47
C SER A 95 18.51 11.46 -5.16
N ALA A 96 19.17 10.31 -5.31
CA ALA A 96 18.60 9.02 -4.90
C ALA A 96 18.22 9.00 -3.40
N ALA A 97 18.99 9.69 -2.55
CA ALA A 97 18.71 9.79 -1.12
C ALA A 97 17.42 10.58 -0.83
N GLU A 98 17.19 11.69 -1.55
CA GLU A 98 15.95 12.47 -1.42
C GLU A 98 14.74 11.68 -1.91
N ILE A 99 14.86 11.02 -3.07
CA ILE A 99 13.80 10.14 -3.60
C ILE A 99 13.43 9.07 -2.57
N ARG A 100 14.44 8.45 -1.95
CA ARG A 100 14.23 7.42 -0.92
C ARG A 100 13.58 7.97 0.34
N SER A 101 14.00 9.15 0.79
CA SER A 101 13.40 9.81 1.96
C SER A 101 11.92 10.13 1.75
N ILE A 102 11.55 10.57 0.53
CA ILE A 102 10.19 10.99 0.21
C ILE A 102 9.26 9.80 -0.07
N THR A 103 9.76 8.78 -0.80
CA THR A 103 8.91 7.74 -1.39
C THR A 103 9.20 6.33 -0.88
N GLY A 104 10.35 6.11 -0.24
CA GLY A 104 10.87 4.79 0.11
C GLY A 104 11.65 4.08 -1.01
N TYR A 105 11.56 4.55 -2.26
CA TYR A 105 12.24 3.94 -3.41
C TYR A 105 13.71 4.34 -3.51
N SER A 106 14.57 3.45 -4.00
CA SER A 106 16.03 3.65 -4.07
C SER A 106 16.46 4.69 -5.11
N GLY A 107 15.58 5.11 -6.01
CA GLY A 107 15.87 6.10 -7.05
C GLY A 107 14.85 6.07 -8.20
N TRP A 108 15.13 6.80 -9.27
CA TRP A 108 14.22 6.98 -10.40
C TRP A 108 13.73 5.68 -11.06
N PRO A 109 14.59 4.69 -11.40
CA PRO A 109 14.12 3.49 -12.12
C PRO A 109 13.11 2.67 -11.32
N GLU A 110 13.38 2.49 -10.02
CA GLU A 110 12.49 1.81 -9.10
C GLU A 110 11.20 2.61 -8.90
N LEU A 111 11.31 3.91 -8.66
CA LEU A 111 10.17 4.80 -8.47
C LEU A 111 9.22 4.74 -9.66
N LEU A 112 9.70 4.90 -10.89
CA LEU A 112 8.84 4.96 -12.07
C LEU A 112 8.14 3.63 -12.34
N THR A 113 8.85 2.52 -12.11
CA THR A 113 8.30 1.17 -12.30
C THR A 113 7.23 0.87 -11.25
N ASN A 114 7.54 1.13 -9.98
CA ASN A 114 6.64 0.84 -8.87
C ASN A 114 5.47 1.82 -8.80
N ALA A 115 5.67 3.11 -9.07
CA ALA A 115 4.58 4.09 -9.12
C ALA A 115 3.50 3.68 -10.13
N ARG A 116 3.90 3.27 -11.35
CA ARG A 116 2.94 2.79 -12.36
C ARG A 116 2.21 1.54 -11.91
N ARG A 117 2.94 0.59 -11.30
CA ARG A 117 2.38 -0.66 -10.80
C ARG A 117 1.39 -0.43 -9.65
N GLU A 118 1.78 0.40 -8.68
CA GLU A 118 0.93 0.77 -7.54
C GLU A 118 -0.32 1.53 -8.00
N PHE A 119 -0.17 2.47 -8.94
CA PHE A 119 -1.29 3.22 -9.49
C PHE A 119 -2.29 2.30 -10.19
N SER A 120 -1.81 1.40 -11.05
CA SER A 120 -2.67 0.40 -11.71
C SER A 120 -3.39 -0.46 -10.69
N ARG A 121 -2.66 -1.02 -9.72
CA ARG A 121 -3.26 -1.87 -8.67
C ARG A 121 -4.31 -1.14 -7.85
N ALA A 122 -4.03 0.10 -7.44
CA ALA A 122 -4.99 0.91 -6.70
C ALA A 122 -6.26 1.16 -7.52
N CYS A 123 -6.13 1.43 -8.82
CA CYS A 123 -7.28 1.55 -9.73
C CYS A 123 -8.07 0.25 -9.85
N ASP A 124 -7.39 -0.88 -9.99
CA ASP A 124 -8.03 -2.20 -10.13
C ASP A 124 -8.78 -2.58 -8.84
N TYR A 125 -8.21 -2.29 -7.67
CA TYR A 125 -8.88 -2.49 -6.39
C TYR A 125 -10.10 -1.61 -6.20
N VAL A 126 -10.02 -0.33 -6.57
CA VAL A 126 -11.16 0.60 -6.50
C VAL A 126 -12.27 0.15 -7.44
N SER A 127 -11.94 -0.23 -8.69
CA SER A 127 -12.93 -0.80 -9.61
C SER A 127 -13.60 -2.04 -9.02
N SER A 128 -12.80 -2.99 -8.51
CA SER A 128 -13.33 -4.22 -7.92
C SER A 128 -14.18 -3.97 -6.68
N ALA A 129 -13.84 -2.96 -5.87
CA ALA A 129 -14.63 -2.55 -4.71
C ALA A 129 -16.00 -1.99 -5.15
N MET A 130 -16.01 -1.18 -6.20
CA MET A 130 -17.24 -0.59 -6.76
C MET A 130 -18.13 -1.64 -7.43
N ASP A 131 -17.53 -2.64 -8.07
CA ASP A 131 -18.25 -3.77 -8.65
C ASP A 131 -18.71 -4.80 -7.60
N GLY A 132 -18.33 -4.62 -6.33
CA GLY A 132 -18.62 -5.57 -5.24
C GLY A 132 -17.91 -6.92 -5.38
N THR A 133 -16.86 -7.00 -6.20
CA THR A 133 -16.11 -8.23 -6.49
C THR A 133 -14.81 -8.35 -5.70
N LEU A 134 -14.44 -7.31 -4.95
CA LEU A 134 -13.22 -7.30 -4.15
C LEU A 134 -13.28 -8.37 -3.05
N ARG A 135 -12.37 -9.35 -3.12
CA ARG A 135 -12.28 -10.45 -2.15
C ARG A 135 -11.19 -10.17 -1.13
N VAL A 136 -11.44 -10.60 0.10
CA VAL A 136 -10.41 -10.65 1.15
C VAL A 136 -9.30 -11.59 0.64
N PRO A 137 -8.02 -11.21 0.70
CA PRO A 137 -6.92 -12.11 0.44
C PRO A 137 -7.06 -13.26 1.42
N GLU A 138 -7.19 -14.48 0.90
CA GLU A 138 -7.20 -15.68 1.74
C GLU A 138 -5.92 -15.64 2.55
N ARG A 139 -6.02 -15.29 3.85
CA ARG A 139 -4.88 -15.42 4.75
C ARG A 139 -4.55 -16.89 4.69
N VAL A 140 -3.43 -17.23 4.05
CA VAL A 140 -2.74 -18.45 4.38
C VAL A 140 -2.44 -18.30 5.87
N ALA A 141 -3.30 -18.88 6.69
CA ALA A 141 -3.03 -19.09 8.09
C ALA A 141 -1.85 -20.05 8.10
N VAL A 142 -0.64 -19.49 7.99
CA VAL A 142 0.52 -20.17 8.53
C VAL A 142 0.18 -20.24 10.00
N ALA A 143 -0.29 -21.40 10.44
CA ALA A 143 -0.38 -21.71 11.85
C ALA A 143 1.06 -21.63 12.37
N THR A 144 1.48 -20.43 12.75
CA THR A 144 2.66 -20.29 13.56
C THR A 144 2.25 -20.90 14.89
N GLU A 145 2.72 -22.11 15.15
CA GLU A 145 2.66 -22.79 16.45
C GLU A 145 3.50 -22.01 17.50
N LEU A 146 3.45 -20.68 17.49
CA LEU A 146 4.08 -19.79 18.48
C LEU A 146 3.39 -19.85 19.85
N ASN A 147 2.40 -20.73 20.01
CA ASN A 147 1.61 -20.90 21.22
C ASN A 147 1.70 -22.33 21.78
N THR A 148 2.72 -23.10 21.40
CA THR A 148 3.14 -24.21 22.26
C THR A 148 3.83 -23.59 23.46
N SER A 149 3.28 -23.80 24.65
CA SER A 149 3.96 -23.47 25.91
C SER A 149 5.40 -24.02 25.85
N PHE A 150 6.35 -23.25 26.36
CA PHE A 150 7.70 -23.78 26.57
C PHE A 150 7.59 -25.09 27.38
N PRO A 151 8.35 -26.14 27.04
CA PRO A 151 8.37 -27.37 27.83
C PRO A 151 8.72 -27.04 29.29
N ASP A 152 7.99 -27.61 30.24
CA ASP A 152 8.31 -27.47 31.66
C ASP A 152 9.68 -28.10 31.94
N ASP A 153 10.38 -27.62 32.98
CA ASP A 153 11.73 -28.09 33.36
C ASP A 153 11.81 -29.60 33.70
N GLU A 154 10.66 -30.28 33.83
CA GLU A 154 10.54 -31.72 34.08
C GLU A 154 10.27 -32.55 32.80
N ASP A 155 10.25 -31.92 31.61
CA ASP A 155 10.10 -32.64 30.33
C ASP A 155 11.43 -33.29 29.89
N ASP A 156 11.78 -34.36 30.61
CA ASP A 156 13.00 -35.16 30.36
C ASP A 156 13.09 -35.68 28.91
N ALA A 157 11.94 -35.89 28.24
CA ALA A 157 11.91 -36.36 26.86
C ALA A 157 12.39 -35.28 25.89
N PHE A 158 11.93 -34.03 26.08
CA PHE A 158 12.37 -32.89 25.29
C PHE A 158 13.88 -32.63 25.44
N TYR A 159 14.39 -32.66 26.69
CA TYR A 159 15.81 -32.45 26.95
C TYR A 159 16.69 -33.60 26.42
N ALA A 160 16.20 -34.84 26.45
CA ALA A 160 16.89 -35.98 25.84
C ALA A 160 17.01 -35.85 24.31
N GLU A 161 15.95 -35.36 23.65
CA GLU A 161 15.95 -35.11 22.21
C GLU A 161 16.93 -33.98 21.84
N MET A 162 16.90 -32.87 22.58
CA MET A 162 17.84 -31.77 22.39
C MET A 162 19.31 -32.18 22.62
N ALA A 163 19.56 -33.05 23.61
CA ALA A 163 20.90 -33.60 23.85
C ALA A 163 21.38 -34.47 22.67
N ALA A 164 20.49 -35.27 22.07
CA ALA A 164 20.82 -36.08 20.89
C ALA A 164 21.12 -35.20 19.67
N VAL A 165 20.34 -34.14 19.44
CA VAL A 165 20.59 -33.16 18.38
C VAL A 165 21.93 -32.44 18.59
N ALA A 166 22.21 -31.96 19.81
CA ALA A 166 23.49 -31.33 20.14
C ALA A 166 24.69 -32.27 19.94
N ALA A 167 24.55 -33.54 20.32
CA ALA A 167 25.58 -34.56 20.11
C ALA A 167 25.83 -34.80 18.60
N SER A 168 24.78 -34.86 17.79
CA SER A 168 24.91 -35.01 16.33
C SER A 168 25.60 -33.81 15.66
N LEU A 169 25.33 -32.59 16.16
CA LEU A 169 25.97 -31.36 15.67
C LEU A 169 27.44 -31.24 16.12
N ALA A 170 27.78 -31.79 17.28
CA ALA A 170 29.16 -31.81 17.79
C ALA A 170 30.05 -32.81 17.01
N VAL A 171 29.50 -33.95 16.58
CA VAL A 171 30.22 -34.96 15.79
C VAL A 171 30.56 -34.46 14.37
N GLY A 172 29.77 -33.53 13.81
CA GLY A 172 30.03 -32.94 12.49
C GLY A 172 31.11 -31.85 12.42
N ARG A 173 31.73 -31.46 13.54
CA ARG A 173 32.78 -30.40 13.59
C ARG A 173 34.20 -30.94 13.75
N GLY A 174 34.40 -32.25 13.67
CA GLY A 174 35.68 -32.91 13.90
C GLY A 174 36.14 -33.83 12.77
N THR A 175 36.18 -33.34 11.53
CA THR A 175 37.03 -33.86 10.44
C THR A 175 37.30 -32.78 9.42
#